data_AF-A0AAV1NF91-F1
#
_entry.id   AF-A0AAV1NF91-F1
#
_cell.length_a   1.000
_cell.length_b   1.000
_cell.length_c   1.000
_cell.angle_alpha   90.00
_cell.angle_beta   90.00
_cell.angle_gamma   90.00
#
_symmetry.space_group_name_H-M   'P 1'
#
loop_
_entity.id
_entity.type
_entity.pdbx_description
1 polymer ?
#
loop_
_entity_poly.entity_id
_entity_poly.type
_entity_poly.pdbx_seq_one_letter_code
_entity_poly.pdbx_strand_id
1 'polypeptide(L)'
;MGANGSTARKVSFGLDENEKVTVIEGVKLSEDVLRRMRESQGFDSAKPPKSKPDSHKPTPIPTGSSSTEIQEELRKDFERQQALVQEQLSRLAQRERETAVTAGLDDLTPALLIEKGKAHEEQAKVKMLARQLERKEKELESISCFYKDQLETLEKKTLHCSRLAQQYMNCVQQAKSALTNHG
;
A
#
# COMPACT_ATOMS: atom_id res chain seq x y z
N MET A 1 -31.18 -0.21 20.50
CA MET A 1 -30.48 -0.11 21.80
C MET A 1 -28.99 -0.34 21.55
N GLY A 2 -28.16 0.71 21.64
CA GLY A 2 -26.70 0.62 21.49
C GLY A 2 -26.05 1.03 22.80
N ALA A 3 -25.44 0.08 23.50
CA ALA A 3 -24.83 0.31 24.80
C ALA A 3 -23.47 1.02 24.63
N ASN A 4 -23.36 2.24 25.16
CA ASN A 4 -22.11 2.96 25.30
C ASN A 4 -21.24 2.28 26.37
N GLY A 5 -20.33 1.39 25.94
CA GLY A 5 -19.38 0.72 26.84
C GLY A 5 -18.70 -0.54 26.30
N SER A 6 -19.10 -1.09 25.15
CA SER A 6 -18.43 -2.27 24.59
C SER A 6 -17.07 -1.88 24.00
N THR A 7 -16.00 -2.12 24.75
CA THR A 7 -14.67 -2.28 24.14
C THR A 7 -14.73 -3.48 23.20
N ALA A 8 -14.42 -3.28 21.92
CA ALA A 8 -14.41 -4.37 20.94
C ALA A 8 -13.51 -5.52 21.44
N ARG A 9 -14.07 -6.74 21.53
CA ARG A 9 -13.29 -7.93 21.91
C ARG A 9 -12.13 -8.07 20.92
N LYS A 10 -10.89 -8.05 21.41
CA LYS A 10 -9.69 -8.23 20.57
C LYS A 10 -9.53 -9.72 20.28
N VAL A 11 -9.57 -10.09 19.01
CA VAL A 11 -9.33 -11.46 18.53
C VAL A 11 -8.00 -11.50 17.79
N SER A 12 -7.24 -12.58 17.97
CA SER A 12 -6.02 -12.88 17.22
C SER A 12 -6.32 -13.92 16.14
N PHE A 13 -5.69 -13.80 14.98
CA PHE A 13 -5.80 -14.78 13.90
C PHE A 13 -4.51 -15.59 13.81
N GLY A 14 -4.64 -16.90 13.56
CA GLY A 14 -3.55 -17.82 13.29
C GLY A 14 -3.77 -18.58 11.99
N LEU A 15 -2.74 -19.30 11.54
CA LEU A 15 -2.86 -20.28 10.45
C LEU A 15 -2.82 -21.68 11.05
N ASP A 16 -3.68 -22.58 10.57
CA ASP A 16 -3.62 -24.00 10.91
C ASP A 16 -2.62 -24.76 10.03
N GLU A 17 -2.48 -26.07 10.26
CA GLU A 17 -1.59 -26.97 9.50
C GLU A 17 -1.91 -27.06 8.00
N ASN A 18 -3.08 -26.55 7.59
CA ASN A 18 -3.55 -26.54 6.21
C ASN A 18 -3.57 -25.12 5.64
N GLU A 19 -2.81 -24.20 6.23
CA GLU A 19 -2.70 -22.79 5.83
C GLU A 19 -4.05 -22.05 5.83
N LYS A 20 -5.03 -22.49 6.62
CA LYS A 20 -6.33 -21.82 6.76
C LYS A 20 -6.30 -20.84 7.93
N VAL A 21 -6.93 -19.69 7.74
CA VAL A 21 -7.09 -18.68 8.78
C VAL A 21 -8.04 -19.19 9.86
N THR A 22 -7.56 -19.25 11.10
CA THR A 22 -8.32 -19.63 12.29
C THR A 22 -8.31 -18.49 13.32
N VAL A 23 -9.34 -18.43 14.16
CA VAL A 23 -9.42 -17.46 15.26
C VAL A 23 -8.82 -18.10 16.50
N ILE A 24 -7.78 -17.48 17.05
CA ILE A 24 -7.14 -17.92 18.29
C ILE A 24 -7.86 -17.28 19.46
N GLU A 25 -8.52 -18.12 20.27
CA GLU A 25 -9.11 -17.72 21.54
C GLU A 25 -8.06 -17.81 22.65
N GLY A 26 -7.82 -16.70 23.36
CA GLY A 26 -6.82 -16.65 24.42
C GLY A 26 -7.00 -15.44 25.33
N VAL A 27 -6.44 -15.54 26.55
CA VAL A 27 -6.44 -14.45 27.53
C VAL A 27 -5.19 -13.61 27.34
N LYS A 28 -5.34 -12.34 26.94
CA LYS A 28 -4.21 -11.41 26.82
C LYS A 28 -3.81 -10.88 28.20
N LEU A 29 -2.58 -11.17 28.62
CA LEU A 29 -2.00 -10.58 29.83
C LEU A 29 -1.72 -9.09 29.61
N SER A 30 -1.86 -8.28 30.65
CA SER A 30 -1.48 -6.87 30.62
C SER A 30 0.04 -6.72 30.58
N GLU A 31 0.51 -5.58 30.05
CA GLU A 31 1.94 -5.27 29.96
C GLU A 31 2.64 -5.33 31.32
N ASP A 32 1.95 -4.90 32.38
CA ASP A 32 2.47 -4.92 33.75
C ASP A 32 2.67 -6.35 34.28
N VAL A 33 1.80 -7.29 33.91
CA VAL A 33 1.93 -8.71 34.29
C VAL A 33 3.08 -9.35 33.52
N LEU A 34 3.21 -9.07 32.21
CA LEU A 34 4.31 -9.57 31.38
C LEU A 34 5.66 -9.08 31.88
N ARG A 35 5.75 -7.80 32.27
CA ARG A 35 6.97 -7.21 32.83
C ARG A 35 7.37 -7.89 34.14
N ARG A 36 6.42 -8.06 35.06
CA ARG A 36 6.67 -8.75 36.34
C ARG A 36 7.12 -10.19 36.12
N MET A 37 6.49 -10.93 35.20
CA MET A 37 6.88 -12.31 34.88
C MET A 37 8.32 -12.38 34.37
N ARG A 38 8.73 -11.43 33.52
CA ARG A 38 10.11 -11.31 33.02
C ARG A 38 11.11 -10.96 34.13
N GLU A 39 10.75 -10.04 35.02
CA GLU A 39 11.59 -9.62 36.16
C GLU A 39 11.72 -10.75 37.20
N SER A 40 10.67 -11.54 37.42
CA SER A 40 10.73 -12.72 38.29
C SER A 40 11.54 -13.90 37.71
N GLN A 41 11.86 -13.87 36.42
CA GLN A 41 12.72 -14.84 35.73
C GLN A 41 14.18 -14.36 35.64
N GLY A 42 14.51 -13.19 36.17
CA GLY A 42 15.84 -12.58 36.11
C GLY A 42 16.33 -12.08 37.47
N PHE A 43 16.43 -12.97 38.45
CA PHE A 43 17.20 -12.72 39.68
C PHE A 43 18.04 -13.94 40.02
N ASP A 44 19.17 -14.08 39.32
CA ASP A 44 20.33 -14.72 39.89
C ASP A 44 21.56 -13.84 39.69
N SER A 45 22.22 -13.57 40.82
CA SER A 45 23.55 -12.97 40.99
C SER A 45 23.75 -11.48 40.70
N ALA A 46 23.78 -10.66 41.77
CA ALA A 46 25.04 -10.21 42.39
C ALA A 46 24.87 -8.91 43.21
N LYS A 47 25.06 -9.04 44.53
CA LYS A 47 25.28 -7.96 45.50
C LYS A 47 26.79 -7.56 45.48
N PRO A 48 27.18 -6.30 45.81
CA PRO A 48 28.50 -5.70 45.51
C PRO A 48 29.58 -6.01 46.56
N PRO A 49 30.87 -5.67 46.34
CA PRO A 49 31.50 -4.67 47.23
C PRO A 49 32.70 -3.82 46.69
N LYS A 50 32.79 -2.59 47.23
CA LYS A 50 33.96 -1.87 47.81
C LYS A 50 35.24 -1.58 46.98
N SER A 51 35.65 -0.31 46.97
CA SER A 51 36.84 0.17 47.74
C SER A 51 36.95 1.71 47.77
N LYS A 52 37.25 2.26 48.95
CA LYS A 52 37.93 3.56 49.15
C LYS A 52 39.45 3.32 49.15
N PRO A 53 40.30 4.35 49.03
CA PRO A 53 40.88 4.88 50.27
C PRO A 53 41.03 6.41 50.35
N ASP A 54 41.08 6.88 51.59
CA ASP A 54 41.43 8.22 52.07
C ASP A 54 42.88 8.62 51.74
N SER A 55 43.12 9.93 51.53
CA SER A 55 43.79 10.82 52.50
C SER A 55 44.67 11.90 51.86
N HIS A 56 44.59 13.07 52.50
CA HIS A 56 45.14 14.39 52.22
C HIS A 56 46.68 14.49 52.05
N LYS A 57 47.15 15.42 51.20
CA LYS A 57 47.76 16.73 51.58
C LYS A 57 48.32 17.49 50.34
N PRO A 58 48.21 18.84 50.26
CA PRO A 58 48.50 19.61 49.05
C PRO A 58 49.88 20.32 49.03
N THR A 59 50.21 20.87 47.84
CA THR A 59 51.22 21.90 47.46
C THR A 59 52.65 21.41 47.14
N PRO A 60 53.43 22.11 46.27
CA PRO A 60 53.19 23.39 45.58
C PRO A 60 53.29 23.36 44.04
N ILE A 61 52.67 24.38 43.44
CA ILE A 61 52.64 24.73 42.02
C ILE A 61 54.03 25.16 41.53
N PRO A 62 54.55 24.65 40.39
CA PRO A 62 55.56 25.34 39.61
C PRO A 62 54.89 26.21 38.56
N THR A 63 55.12 27.50 38.74
CA THR A 63 54.90 28.63 37.85
C THR A 63 55.33 28.34 36.40
N GLY A 64 54.49 28.74 35.43
CA GLY A 64 54.99 29.19 34.13
C GLY A 64 54.52 28.49 32.85
N SER A 65 53.23 28.19 32.68
CA SER A 65 52.61 28.30 31.34
C SER A 65 51.65 29.49 31.38
N SER A 66 51.71 30.33 30.35
CA SER A 66 50.88 31.54 30.29
C SER A 66 49.40 31.12 30.39
N SER A 67 48.58 31.90 31.11
CA SER A 67 47.13 31.61 31.26
C SER A 67 46.42 31.35 29.93
N THR A 68 46.97 31.88 28.84
CA THR A 68 46.55 31.68 27.46
C THR A 68 46.81 30.27 26.92
N GLU A 69 47.94 29.63 27.26
CA GLU A 69 48.24 28.26 26.81
C GLU A 69 47.31 27.23 27.47
N ILE A 70 47.01 27.40 28.75
CA ILE A 70 46.06 26.52 29.47
C ILE A 70 44.63 26.67 28.89
N GLN A 71 44.26 27.89 28.50
CA GLN A 71 42.95 28.17 27.90
C GLN A 71 42.83 27.63 26.47
N GLU A 72 43.92 27.65 25.69
CA GLU A 72 44.01 27.02 24.37
C GLU A 72 43.98 25.50 24.44
N GLU A 73 44.64 24.89 25.42
CA GLU A 73 44.59 23.44 25.65
C GLU A 73 43.15 22.98 25.93
N LEU A 74 42.44 23.67 26.82
CA LEU A 74 41.04 23.36 27.14
C LEU A 74 40.14 23.49 25.90
N ARG A 75 40.38 24.49 25.06
CA ARG A 75 39.66 24.69 23.79
C ARG A 75 39.94 23.54 22.81
N LYS A 76 41.20 23.13 22.67
CA LYS A 76 41.61 21.99 21.84
C LYS A 76 40.99 20.69 22.31
N ASP A 77 40.93 20.46 23.62
CA ASP A 77 40.33 19.26 24.20
C ASP A 77 38.83 19.19 23.93
N PHE A 78 38.12 20.33 24.05
CA PHE A 78 36.71 20.42 23.71
C PHE A 78 36.45 20.11 22.24
N GLU A 79 37.24 20.69 21.33
CA GLU A 79 37.14 20.46 19.88
C GLU A 79 37.44 18.99 19.52
N ARG A 80 38.42 18.38 20.20
CA ARG A 80 38.74 16.96 20.05
C ARG A 80 37.61 16.06 20.54
N GLN A 81 37.00 16.38 21.69
CA GLN A 81 35.85 15.65 22.21
C GLN A 81 34.64 15.77 21.27
N GLN A 82 34.41 16.97 20.71
CA GLN A 82 33.34 17.19 19.73
C GLN A 82 33.57 16.38 18.44
N ALA A 83 34.80 16.34 17.94
CA ALA A 83 35.18 15.54 16.78
C ALA A 83 34.98 14.04 17.02
N LEU A 84 35.36 13.54 18.21
CA LEU A 84 35.18 12.13 18.56
C LEU A 84 33.69 11.74 18.59
N VAL A 85 32.84 12.57 19.20
CA VAL A 85 31.39 12.33 19.23
C VAL A 85 30.80 12.38 17.83
N GLN A 86 31.20 13.34 17.01
CA GLN A 86 30.75 13.45 15.62
C GLN A 86 31.19 12.24 14.77
N GLU A 87 32.40 11.73 14.97
CA GLU A 87 32.89 10.50 14.33
C GLU A 87 32.11 9.26 14.80
N GLN A 88 31.78 9.16 16.10
CA GLN A 88 30.98 8.05 16.61
C GLN A 88 29.57 8.06 16.02
N LEU A 89 28.94 9.23 15.93
CA LEU A 89 27.63 9.38 15.29
C LEU A 89 27.67 9.05 13.79
N SER A 90 28.71 9.48 13.08
CA SER A 90 28.85 9.16 11.65
C SER A 90 29.08 7.67 11.42
N ARG A 91 29.91 7.02 12.26
CA ARG A 91 30.10 5.56 12.24
C ARG A 91 28.81 4.81 12.57
N LEU A 92 28.02 5.29 13.53
CA LEU A 92 26.73 4.69 13.89
C LEU A 92 25.74 4.81 12.73
N ALA A 93 25.61 6.00 12.14
CA ALA A 93 24.73 6.26 10.99
C ALA A 93 25.14 5.45 9.75
N GLN A 94 26.45 5.26 9.52
CA GLN A 94 26.94 4.40 8.45
C GLN A 94 26.62 2.93 8.73
N ARG A 95 26.82 2.47 9.97
CA ARG A 95 26.44 1.11 10.38
C ARG A 95 24.93 0.89 10.22
N GLU A 96 24.09 1.83 10.63
CA GLU A 96 22.63 1.75 10.44
C GLU A 96 22.23 1.66 8.97
N ARG A 97 22.87 2.43 8.08
CA ARG A 97 22.64 2.32 6.64
C ARG A 97 23.09 0.96 6.09
N GLU A 98 24.27 0.49 6.45
CA GLU A 98 24.81 -0.79 5.98
C GLU A 98 23.99 -1.97 6.53
N THR A 99 23.57 -1.92 7.79
CA THR A 99 22.73 -2.96 8.42
C THR A 99 21.30 -2.92 7.88
N ALA A 100 20.74 -1.73 7.57
CA ALA A 100 19.46 -1.61 6.90
C ALA A 100 19.51 -2.12 5.46
N VAL A 101 20.63 -1.91 4.77
CA VAL A 101 20.85 -2.42 3.42
C VAL A 101 21.03 -3.94 3.45
N THR A 102 21.79 -4.52 4.37
CA THR A 102 22.04 -5.97 4.42
C THR A 102 20.89 -6.76 5.04
N ALA A 103 20.32 -6.32 6.16
CA ALA A 103 19.16 -6.96 6.78
C ALA A 103 17.89 -6.79 5.93
N GLY A 104 17.81 -5.72 5.13
CA GLY A 104 16.74 -5.52 4.15
C GLY A 104 16.94 -6.30 2.85
N LEU A 105 18.18 -6.48 2.38
CA LEU A 105 18.43 -7.24 1.15
C LEU A 105 18.10 -8.72 1.32
N ASP A 106 18.60 -9.40 2.35
CA ASP A 106 18.53 -10.87 2.38
C ASP A 106 17.10 -11.41 2.59
N ASP A 107 16.23 -10.66 3.28
CA ASP A 107 14.85 -11.09 3.57
C ASP A 107 13.81 -10.52 2.58
N LEU A 108 14.01 -9.32 2.01
CA LEU A 108 13.10 -8.74 1.01
C LEU A 108 13.43 -9.10 -0.44
N THR A 109 14.69 -9.42 -0.77
CA THR A 109 15.07 -9.72 -2.17
C THR A 109 14.37 -10.95 -2.74
N PRO A 110 14.24 -12.08 -2.00
CA PRO A 110 13.49 -13.25 -2.49
C PRO A 110 12.00 -12.96 -2.63
N ALA A 111 11.40 -12.25 -1.67
CA ALA A 111 10.00 -11.87 -1.69
C ALA A 111 9.67 -10.94 -2.86
N LEU A 112 10.53 -9.97 -3.15
CA LEU A 112 10.40 -9.02 -4.26
C LEU A 112 10.54 -9.71 -5.62
N LEU A 113 11.41 -10.71 -5.75
CA LEU A 113 11.52 -11.50 -6.98
C LEU A 113 10.25 -12.34 -7.24
N ILE A 114 9.69 -12.95 -6.21
CA ILE A 114 8.43 -13.72 -6.30
C ILE A 114 7.27 -12.78 -6.65
N GLU A 115 7.18 -11.63 -5.98
CA GLU A 115 6.14 -10.63 -6.20
C GLU A 115 6.20 -10.07 -7.63
N LYS A 116 7.41 -9.74 -8.13
CA LYS A 116 7.62 -9.34 -9.52
C LYS A 116 7.23 -10.42 -10.53
N GLY A 117 7.50 -11.70 -10.21
CA GLY A 117 7.06 -12.84 -11.02
C GLY A 117 5.53 -12.95 -11.11
N LYS A 118 4.86 -12.88 -9.96
CA LYS A 118 3.38 -12.89 -9.87
C LYS A 118 2.77 -11.71 -10.62
N ALA A 119 3.33 -10.51 -10.45
CA ALA A 119 2.88 -9.31 -11.15
C ALA A 119 2.97 -9.46 -12.68
N HIS A 120 4.05 -10.07 -13.20
CA HIS A 120 4.19 -10.32 -14.63
C HIS A 120 3.20 -11.37 -15.15
N GLU A 121 2.95 -12.44 -14.38
CA GLU A 121 1.95 -13.45 -14.72
C GLU A 121 0.54 -12.84 -14.76
N GLU A 122 0.18 -12.04 -13.75
CA GLU A 122 -1.10 -11.32 -13.72
C GLU A 122 -1.20 -10.32 -14.88
N GLN A 123 -0.13 -9.58 -15.19
CA GLN A 123 -0.10 -8.67 -16.31
C GLN A 123 -0.35 -9.39 -17.65
N ALA A 124 0.21 -10.60 -17.83
CA ALA A 124 -0.04 -11.41 -19.01
C ALA A 124 -1.51 -11.88 -19.08
N LYS A 125 -2.10 -12.29 -17.96
CA LYS A 125 -3.53 -12.66 -17.86
C LYS A 125 -4.44 -11.48 -18.20
N VAL A 126 -4.19 -10.31 -17.61
CA VAL A 126 -4.94 -9.07 -17.88
C VAL A 126 -4.85 -8.70 -19.36
N LYS A 127 -3.66 -8.79 -19.97
CA LYS A 127 -3.48 -8.51 -21.40
C LYS A 127 -4.27 -9.48 -22.29
N MET A 128 -4.36 -10.75 -21.91
CA MET A 128 -5.18 -11.73 -22.63
C MET A 128 -6.68 -11.44 -22.50
N LEU A 129 -7.16 -11.08 -21.30
CA LEU A 129 -8.55 -10.69 -21.08
C LEU A 129 -8.90 -9.40 -21.83
N ALA A 130 -8.02 -8.40 -21.87
CA ALA A 130 -8.21 -7.18 -22.64
C ALA A 130 -8.42 -7.48 -24.14
N ARG A 131 -7.62 -8.41 -24.72
CA ARG A 131 -7.81 -8.86 -26.11
C ARG A 131 -9.10 -9.65 -26.34
N GLN A 132 -9.60 -10.36 -25.33
CA GLN A 132 -10.91 -11.03 -25.43
C GLN A 132 -12.04 -9.99 -25.41
N LEU A 133 -11.92 -9.00 -24.54
CA LEU A 133 -12.88 -7.91 -24.41
C LEU A 133 -12.97 -7.09 -25.69
N GLU A 134 -11.83 -6.69 -26.26
CA GLU A 134 -11.78 -5.97 -27.55
C GLU A 134 -12.46 -6.76 -28.69
N ARG A 135 -12.26 -8.09 -28.74
CA ARG A 135 -12.95 -8.94 -29.73
C ARG A 135 -14.45 -8.96 -29.54
N LYS A 136 -14.90 -9.02 -28.28
CA LYS A 136 -16.33 -9.01 -27.94
C LYS A 136 -16.99 -7.66 -28.23
N GLU A 137 -16.28 -6.57 -27.98
CA GLU A 137 -16.73 -5.22 -28.34
C GLU A 137 -16.90 -5.08 -29.86
N LYS A 138 -15.93 -5.54 -30.66
CA LYS A 138 -16.04 -5.54 -32.13
C LYS A 138 -17.18 -6.40 -32.65
N GLU A 139 -17.38 -7.58 -32.05
CA GLU A 139 -18.51 -8.46 -32.39
C GLU A 139 -19.85 -7.77 -32.10
N LEU A 140 -19.96 -7.13 -30.92
CA LEU A 140 -21.16 -6.40 -30.51
C LEU A 140 -21.43 -5.18 -31.39
N GLU A 141 -20.38 -4.44 -31.78
CA GLU A 141 -20.47 -3.33 -32.72
C GLU A 141 -20.93 -3.80 -34.10
N SER A 142 -20.37 -4.89 -34.62
CA SER A 142 -20.79 -5.49 -35.90
C SER A 142 -22.26 -5.90 -35.87
N ILE A 143 -22.72 -6.54 -34.80
CA ILE A 143 -24.12 -6.95 -34.62
C ILE A 143 -25.02 -5.70 -34.51
N SER A 144 -24.58 -4.68 -33.78
CA SER A 144 -25.32 -3.42 -33.64
C SER A 144 -25.51 -2.73 -35.01
N CYS A 145 -24.45 -2.64 -35.81
CA CYS A 145 -24.53 -2.09 -37.17
C CYS A 145 -25.48 -2.90 -38.05
N PHE A 146 -25.39 -4.24 -38.02
CA PHE A 146 -26.30 -5.10 -38.78
C PHE A 146 -27.79 -4.84 -38.44
N TYR A 147 -28.13 -4.75 -37.16
CA TYR A 147 -29.52 -4.48 -36.76
C TYR A 147 -29.97 -3.05 -37.11
N LYS A 148 -29.09 -2.06 -37.02
CA LYS A 148 -29.39 -0.69 -37.48
C LYS A 148 -29.72 -0.67 -38.97
N ASP A 149 -28.91 -1.33 -39.80
CA ASP A 149 -29.13 -1.41 -41.26
C ASP A 149 -30.44 -2.15 -41.59
N GLN A 150 -30.77 -3.21 -40.84
CA GLN A 150 -32.05 -3.92 -41.00
C GLN A 150 -33.25 -3.00 -40.68
N LEU A 151 -33.17 -2.25 -39.58
CA LEU A 151 -34.22 -1.31 -39.20
C LEU A 151 -34.41 -0.23 -40.26
N GLU A 152 -33.31 0.39 -40.73
CA GLU A 152 -33.38 1.40 -41.79
C GLU A 152 -33.99 0.85 -43.08
N THR A 153 -33.65 -0.39 -43.44
CA THR A 153 -34.23 -1.07 -44.61
C THR A 153 -35.73 -1.31 -44.44
N LEU A 154 -36.17 -1.74 -43.26
CA LEU A 154 -37.59 -1.94 -42.95
C LEU A 154 -38.37 -0.63 -42.95
N GLU A 155 -37.80 0.44 -42.39
CA GLU A 155 -38.38 1.78 -42.43
C GLU A 155 -38.57 2.27 -43.87
N LYS A 156 -37.54 2.14 -44.72
CA LYS A 156 -37.62 2.49 -46.15
C LYS A 156 -38.73 1.71 -46.87
N LYS A 157 -38.83 0.40 -46.63
CA LYS A 157 -39.90 -0.43 -47.20
C LYS A 157 -41.28 0.00 -46.71
N THR A 158 -41.41 0.32 -45.42
CA THR A 158 -42.66 0.78 -44.82
C THR A 158 -43.11 2.11 -45.43
N LEU A 159 -42.19 3.07 -45.59
CA LEU A 159 -42.44 4.35 -46.25
C LEU A 159 -42.84 4.17 -47.72
N HIS A 160 -42.18 3.27 -48.43
CA HIS A 160 -42.55 2.95 -49.81
C HIS A 160 -43.97 2.39 -49.89
N CYS A 161 -44.32 1.42 -49.06
CA CYS A 161 -45.66 0.83 -49.03
C CYS A 161 -46.73 1.89 -48.71
N SER A 162 -46.46 2.78 -47.75
CA SER A 162 -47.34 3.89 -47.40
C SER A 162 -47.56 4.84 -48.58
N ARG A 163 -46.48 5.25 -49.26
CA ARG A 163 -46.56 6.10 -50.46
C ARG A 163 -47.37 5.43 -51.58
N LEU A 164 -47.14 4.15 -51.83
CA LEU A 164 -47.88 3.41 -52.85
C LEU A 164 -49.37 3.31 -52.53
N ALA A 165 -49.72 3.04 -51.27
CA ALA A 165 -51.10 3.04 -50.82
C ALA A 165 -51.76 4.41 -51.00
N GLN A 166 -51.05 5.51 -50.69
CA GLN A 166 -51.54 6.87 -50.92
C GLN A 166 -51.79 7.15 -52.40
N GLN A 167 -50.88 6.74 -53.28
CA GLN A 167 -51.06 6.86 -54.74
C GLN A 167 -52.29 6.08 -55.22
N TYR A 168 -52.46 4.84 -54.77
CA TYR A 168 -53.64 4.03 -55.10
C TYR A 168 -54.94 4.72 -54.66
N MET A 169 -55.00 5.22 -53.42
CA MET A 169 -56.18 5.90 -52.91
C MET A 169 -56.50 7.17 -53.69
N ASN A 170 -55.48 7.96 -54.05
CA ASN A 170 -55.67 9.15 -54.88
C ASN A 170 -56.23 8.79 -56.27
N CYS A 171 -55.69 7.77 -56.93
CA CYS A 171 -56.19 7.30 -58.22
C CYS A 171 -57.66 6.85 -58.13
N VAL A 172 -58.02 6.10 -57.08
CA VAL A 172 -59.41 5.65 -56.84
C VAL A 172 -60.33 6.85 -56.62
N GLN A 173 -59.93 7.84 -55.83
CA GLN A 173 -60.72 9.06 -55.58
C GLN A 173 -60.91 9.87 -56.87
N GLN A 174 -59.85 10.04 -57.67
CA GLN A 174 -59.92 10.72 -58.96
C GLN A 174 -60.90 10.01 -59.90
N ALA A 175 -60.79 8.68 -60.04
CA ALA A 175 -61.71 7.90 -60.87
C ALA A 175 -63.17 8.04 -60.42
N LYS A 176 -63.43 7.99 -59.10
CA LYS A 176 -64.77 8.22 -58.53
C LYS A 176 -65.30 9.62 -58.88
N SER A 177 -64.48 10.66 -58.72
CA SER A 177 -64.88 12.04 -59.02
C SER A 177 -65.17 12.26 -60.51
N ALA A 178 -64.41 11.61 -61.40
CA ALA A 178 -64.65 11.66 -62.84
C ALA A 178 -66.00 11.03 -63.22
N LEU A 179 -66.37 9.91 -62.57
CA LEU A 179 -67.66 9.26 -62.75
C LEU A 179 -68.84 10.12 -62.25
N THR A 180 -68.67 10.88 -61.17
CA THR A 180 -69.74 11.71 -60.61
C THR A 180 -69.96 13.03 -61.33
N ASN A 181 -68.96 13.55 -62.05
CA ASN A 181 -69.06 14.82 -62.77
C ASN A 181 -69.60 14.68 -64.22
N HIS A 182 -69.78 13.43 -64.69
CA HIS A 182 -70.26 13.12 -66.05
C HIS A 182 -71.66 12.45 -66.08
N GLY A 183 -72.41 12.48 -64.98
CA GLY A 183 -73.84 12.12 -64.91
C GLY A 183 -74.68 13.30 -64.49
#